data_AF-A0A812U9B7-F1
#
_entry.id   AF-A0A812U9B7-F1
#
_cell.length_a   1.000
_cell.length_b   1.000
_cell.length_c   1.000
_cell.angle_alpha   90.00
_cell.angle_beta   90.00
_cell.angle_gamma   90.00
#
_symmetry.space_group_name_H-M   'P 1'
#
loop_
_entity.id
_entity.type
_entity.pdbx_description
1 polymer ?
#
loop_
_entity_poly.entity_id
_entity_poly.type
_entity_poly.pdbx_seq_one_letter_code
_entity_poly.pdbx_strand_id
1 'polypeptide(L)'
;MIKLPVKLVNDDPKQVEKQGYMDIPFLDPHDILHYVHSELQLTVEPESVQSYWRRAAETGVGWATQQHNYDAIPVGIYADETKYGLHESQEKILAVFINLVLFRPQNIRLSRFLVCTIRSKFLLPGTATLNPILQRVVWSMGWASKGIFPTTGFMGGKLSASQENRAGQSLGAVFYVTELRGDLAWHKLALGIGDGWQSTCMCFFCEATATGRRKDLYFEHVGDAAPWRRTIFRDTLEWMTAKLDLNNLCPFVLLPNFSIDAIRTCSMHNVNLGLLFTANGSSLLCGIK
;
A
#
# COMPACT_ATOMS: atom_id res chain seq x y z
N MET A 1 -16.11 1.78 -12.83
CA MET A 1 -16.63 0.69 -11.96
C MET A 1 -15.68 -0.49 -12.01
N ILE A 2 -15.53 -1.24 -10.91
CA ILE A 2 -14.88 -2.54 -10.85
C ILE A 2 -15.84 -3.55 -10.21
N LYS A 3 -15.93 -4.75 -10.78
CA LYS A 3 -16.75 -5.85 -10.26
C LYS A 3 -15.95 -6.66 -9.25
N LEU A 4 -16.44 -6.76 -8.02
CA LEU A 4 -15.74 -7.40 -6.91
C LEU A 4 -16.52 -8.61 -6.38
N PRO A 5 -15.85 -9.72 -6.02
CA PRO A 5 -16.46 -10.78 -5.24
C PRO A 5 -16.67 -10.28 -3.80
N VAL A 6 -17.88 -10.45 -3.27
CA VAL A 6 -18.26 -9.93 -1.95
C VAL A 6 -19.03 -10.95 -1.14
N LYS A 7 -19.00 -10.80 0.17
CA LYS A 7 -19.92 -11.47 1.09
C LYS A 7 -21.30 -10.80 0.99
N LEU A 8 -22.32 -11.58 0.65
CA LEU A 8 -23.71 -11.14 0.73
C LEU A 8 -24.17 -11.31 2.18
N VAL A 9 -24.49 -10.21 2.84
CA VAL A 9 -25.02 -10.22 4.20
C VAL A 9 -26.51 -10.49 4.12
N ASN A 10 -26.96 -11.65 4.58
CA ASN A 10 -28.34 -11.88 4.95
C ASN A 10 -28.53 -11.46 6.41
N ASP A 11 -29.64 -10.82 6.73
CA ASP A 11 -29.96 -10.41 8.10
C ASP A 11 -30.24 -11.60 9.04
N ASP A 12 -30.31 -12.82 8.50
CA ASP A 12 -30.47 -14.05 9.27
C ASP A 12 -29.11 -14.72 9.59
N PRO A 13 -28.66 -14.70 10.85
CA PRO A 13 -27.37 -15.27 11.27
C PRO A 13 -27.29 -16.80 11.15
N LYS A 14 -28.40 -17.48 10.84
CA LYS A 14 -28.43 -18.95 10.66
C LYS A 14 -28.21 -19.40 9.22
N GLN A 15 -28.17 -18.47 8.25
CA GLN A 15 -27.96 -18.84 6.84
C GLN A 15 -26.49 -18.93 6.47
N VAL A 16 -26.18 -19.90 5.60
CA VAL A 16 -24.87 -20.05 4.97
C VAL A 16 -24.50 -18.76 4.24
N GLU A 17 -23.28 -18.25 4.46
CA GLU A 17 -22.79 -17.05 3.78
C GLU A 17 -22.88 -17.22 2.26
N LYS A 18 -23.72 -16.41 1.62
CA LYS A 18 -23.81 -16.38 0.16
C LYS A 18 -22.70 -15.47 -0.37
N GLN A 19 -22.00 -15.94 -1.40
CA GLN A 19 -21.05 -15.12 -2.14
C GLN A 19 -21.74 -14.50 -3.35
N GLY A 20 -21.37 -13.26 -3.68
CA GLY A 20 -21.94 -12.55 -4.82
C GLY A 20 -20.93 -11.60 -5.44
N TYR A 21 -21.41 -10.75 -6.34
CA TYR A 21 -20.61 -9.71 -6.97
C TYR A 21 -21.24 -8.35 -6.75
N MET A 22 -20.39 -7.34 -6.56
CA MET A 22 -20.80 -5.94 -6.44
C MET A 22 -19.92 -5.07 -7.32
N ASP A 23 -20.54 -4.17 -8.09
CA ASP A 23 -19.84 -3.13 -8.81
C ASP A 23 -19.59 -1.95 -7.87
N ILE A 24 -18.33 -1.55 -7.71
CA ILE A 24 -17.98 -0.35 -6.95
C ILE A 24 -17.40 0.74 -7.84
N PRO A 25 -17.64 2.03 -7.52
CA PRO A 25 -16.89 3.13 -8.10
C PRO A 25 -15.39 2.97 -7.83
N PHE A 26 -14.60 3.24 -8.86
CA PHE A 26 -13.16 3.09 -8.81
C PHE A 26 -12.54 4.14 -9.73
N LEU A 27 -11.62 4.93 -9.18
CA LEU A 27 -10.82 5.90 -9.91
C LEU A 27 -9.44 5.32 -10.18
N ASP A 28 -9.07 5.22 -11.44
CA ASP A 28 -7.78 4.64 -11.79
C ASP A 28 -6.62 5.54 -11.33
N PRO A 29 -5.62 5.01 -10.59
CA PRO A 29 -4.51 5.81 -10.08
C PRO A 29 -3.81 6.72 -11.10
N HIS A 30 -3.55 6.28 -12.33
CA HIS A 30 -2.93 7.11 -13.38
C HIS A 30 -3.79 8.32 -13.77
N ASP A 31 -5.12 8.18 -13.79
CA ASP A 31 -6.03 9.30 -14.05
C ASP A 31 -5.98 10.31 -12.90
N ILE A 32 -5.97 9.83 -11.64
CA ILE A 32 -5.82 10.69 -10.46
C ILE A 32 -4.49 11.45 -10.52
N LEU A 33 -3.39 10.75 -10.81
CA LEU A 33 -2.05 11.33 -10.87
C LEU A 33 -1.93 12.36 -11.99
N HIS A 34 -2.49 12.07 -13.17
CA HIS A 34 -2.55 13.05 -14.27
C HIS A 34 -3.34 14.29 -13.86
N TYR A 35 -4.53 14.12 -13.29
CA TYR A 35 -5.36 15.24 -12.86
C TYR A 35 -4.63 16.11 -11.83
N VAL A 36 -4.06 15.50 -10.79
CA VAL A 36 -3.35 16.18 -9.71
C VAL A 36 -2.09 16.89 -10.23
N HIS A 37 -1.29 16.24 -11.06
CA HIS A 37 -0.01 16.77 -11.52
C HIS A 37 -0.18 17.76 -12.68
N SER A 38 -0.97 17.41 -13.69
CA SER A 38 -1.00 18.11 -14.97
C SER A 38 -2.16 19.11 -15.07
N GLU A 39 -3.31 18.83 -14.47
CA GLU A 39 -4.46 19.77 -14.48
C GLU A 39 -4.43 20.71 -13.28
N LEU A 40 -4.24 20.19 -12.06
CA LEU A 40 -4.14 21.00 -10.84
C LEU A 40 -2.74 21.60 -10.62
N GLN A 41 -1.74 21.17 -11.40
CA GLN A 41 -0.37 21.67 -11.32
C GLN A 41 0.23 21.55 -9.91
N LEU A 42 -0.13 20.48 -9.19
CA LEU A 42 0.52 20.14 -7.92
C LEU A 42 1.91 19.59 -8.20
N THR A 43 2.86 20.52 -8.27
CA THR A 43 4.26 20.24 -8.58
C THR A 43 5.08 20.02 -7.31
N VAL A 44 6.07 19.16 -7.44
CA VAL A 44 7.16 19.00 -6.47
C VAL A 44 8.42 19.48 -7.17
N GLU A 45 9.26 20.25 -6.48
CA GLU A 45 10.52 20.72 -7.06
C GLU A 45 11.37 19.53 -7.54
N PRO A 46 11.86 19.54 -8.79
CA PRO A 46 12.64 18.43 -9.34
C PRO A 46 13.86 18.06 -8.48
N GLU A 47 14.53 19.06 -7.89
CA GLU A 47 15.65 18.84 -6.99
C GLU A 47 15.25 18.04 -5.73
N SER A 48 14.06 18.31 -5.18
CA SER A 48 13.52 17.54 -4.05
C SER A 48 13.25 16.08 -4.43
N VAL A 49 12.75 15.84 -5.64
CA VAL A 49 12.53 14.49 -6.18
C VAL A 49 13.86 13.76 -6.31
N GLN A 50 14.84 14.36 -6.97
CA GLN A 50 16.18 13.77 -7.16
C GLN A 50 16.90 13.53 -5.83
N SER A 51 16.81 14.48 -4.88
CA SER A 51 17.38 14.31 -3.55
C SER A 51 16.73 13.17 -2.77
N TYR A 52 15.41 12.97 -2.91
CA TYR A 52 14.71 11.86 -2.28
C TYR A 52 15.22 10.50 -2.79
N TRP A 53 15.31 10.35 -4.12
CA TRP A 53 15.80 9.11 -4.73
C TRP A 53 17.26 8.83 -4.37
N ARG A 54 18.13 9.84 -4.49
CA ARG A 54 19.55 9.70 -4.17
C ARG A 54 19.77 9.25 -2.73
N ARG A 55 19.13 9.90 -1.75
CA ARG A 55 19.25 9.52 -0.33
C ARG A 55 18.70 8.13 -0.05
N ALA A 56 17.61 7.73 -0.71
CA ALA A 56 17.08 6.39 -0.57
C ALA A 56 18.05 5.34 -1.15
N ALA A 57 18.67 5.62 -2.30
CA ALA A 57 19.68 4.74 -2.88
C ALA A 57 20.96 4.66 -2.03
N GLU A 58 21.45 5.78 -1.51
CA GLU A 58 22.61 5.87 -0.59
C GLU A 58 22.40 5.07 0.70
N THR A 59 21.16 4.98 1.18
CA THR A 59 20.78 4.18 2.36
C THR A 59 20.45 2.72 2.03
N GLY A 60 20.60 2.31 0.77
CA GLY A 60 20.43 0.92 0.33
C GLY A 60 18.99 0.47 0.17
N VAL A 61 18.04 1.39 0.03
CA VAL A 61 16.62 1.08 -0.12
C VAL A 61 16.36 0.39 -1.48
N GLY A 62 15.76 -0.79 -1.45
CA GLY A 62 15.65 -1.67 -2.63
C GLY A 62 14.95 -1.03 -3.83
N TRP A 63 13.81 -0.36 -3.63
CA TRP A 63 13.10 0.31 -4.73
C TRP A 63 13.87 1.48 -5.35
N ALA A 64 14.83 2.08 -4.63
CA ALA A 64 15.64 3.19 -5.12
C ALA A 64 16.92 2.71 -5.81
N THR A 65 17.57 1.68 -5.27
CA THR A 65 18.80 1.09 -5.82
C THR A 65 18.58 0.38 -7.15
N GLN A 66 17.37 -0.13 -7.39
CA GLN A 66 16.97 -0.74 -8.66
C GLN A 66 16.62 0.27 -9.76
N GLN A 67 16.64 1.57 -9.46
CA GLN A 67 16.20 2.62 -10.38
C GLN A 67 17.33 3.50 -10.88
N HIS A 68 17.23 3.87 -12.16
CA HIS A 68 18.13 4.82 -12.81
C HIS A 68 17.47 6.19 -13.06
N ASN A 69 16.13 6.26 -12.98
CA ASN A 69 15.39 7.49 -13.21
C ASN A 69 15.03 8.16 -11.87
N TYR A 70 15.84 9.15 -11.48
CA TYR A 70 15.62 9.93 -10.25
C TYR A 70 14.70 11.14 -10.46
N ASP A 71 14.08 11.27 -11.65
CA ASP A 71 13.09 12.30 -11.95
C ASP A 71 11.64 11.80 -11.77
N ALA A 72 11.45 10.51 -11.50
CA ALA A 72 10.13 9.94 -11.28
C ALA A 72 9.51 10.44 -9.97
N ILE A 73 8.25 10.87 -9.99
CA ILE A 73 7.58 11.39 -8.80
C ILE A 73 7.23 10.22 -7.87
N PRO A 74 7.70 10.22 -6.60
CA PRO A 74 7.37 9.17 -5.66
C PRO A 74 5.93 9.29 -5.16
N VAL A 75 5.20 8.19 -5.24
CA VAL A 75 3.81 8.10 -4.80
C VAL A 75 3.64 7.04 -3.72
N GLY A 76 2.66 7.25 -2.86
CA GLY A 76 2.27 6.33 -1.81
C GLY A 76 0.88 5.76 -2.07
N ILE A 77 0.69 4.48 -1.82
CA ILE A 77 -0.63 3.86 -1.71
C ILE A 77 -0.92 3.68 -0.24
N TYR A 78 -2.10 4.10 0.20
CA TYR A 78 -2.53 4.02 1.59
C TYR A 78 -3.91 3.40 1.63
N ALA A 79 -4.18 2.54 2.60
CA ALA A 79 -5.55 2.19 2.93
C ALA A 79 -5.74 2.10 4.44
N ASP A 80 -6.97 2.37 4.85
CA ASP A 80 -7.35 2.41 6.25
C ASP A 80 -8.83 2.09 6.40
N GLU A 81 -9.17 1.52 7.55
CA GLU A 81 -10.52 1.17 7.92
C GLU A 81 -11.00 2.11 9.01
N THR A 82 -12.05 2.88 8.72
CA THR A 82 -12.67 3.74 9.72
C THR A 82 -14.03 3.22 10.13
N LYS A 83 -14.34 3.36 11.41
CA LYS A 83 -15.69 3.19 11.94
C LYS A 83 -16.55 4.39 11.57
N TYR A 84 -17.82 4.15 11.29
CA TYR A 84 -18.84 5.18 11.14
C TYR A 84 -20.19 4.67 11.64
N GLY A 85 -21.14 5.57 11.87
CA GLY A 85 -22.43 5.25 12.46
C GLY A 85 -22.50 5.49 13.97
N LEU A 86 -23.69 5.31 14.54
CA LEU A 86 -23.93 5.46 15.97
C LEU A 86 -23.50 4.20 16.73
N HIS A 87 -23.47 4.27 18.05
CA HIS A 87 -22.95 3.18 18.89
C HIS A 87 -23.64 1.83 18.66
N GLU A 88 -24.91 1.84 18.26
CA GLU A 88 -25.74 0.67 17.97
C GLU A 88 -25.61 0.15 16.53
N SER A 89 -25.05 0.96 15.62
CA SER A 89 -24.90 0.66 14.19
C SER A 89 -23.48 0.95 13.70
N GLN A 90 -22.48 0.61 14.52
CA GLN A 90 -21.08 0.79 14.14
C GLN A 90 -20.76 -0.07 12.91
N GLU A 91 -20.65 0.60 11.78
CA GLU A 91 -20.17 0.00 10.55
C GLU A 91 -18.73 0.41 10.31
N LYS A 92 -18.07 -0.32 9.41
CA LYS A 92 -16.71 -0.05 9.02
C LYS A 92 -16.62 0.11 7.51
N ILE A 93 -15.80 1.05 7.08
CA ILE A 93 -15.50 1.29 5.67
C ILE A 93 -14.00 1.26 5.48
N LEU A 94 -13.56 0.42 4.56
CA LEU A 94 -12.20 0.42 4.04
C LEU A 94 -12.13 1.44 2.91
N ALA A 95 -11.18 2.35 3.00
CA ALA A 95 -10.91 3.34 1.97
C ALA A 95 -9.47 3.20 1.47
N VAL A 96 -9.30 3.17 0.15
CA VAL A 96 -7.99 3.09 -0.52
C VAL A 96 -7.69 4.43 -1.16
N PHE A 97 -6.48 4.93 -0.96
CA PHE A 97 -6.01 6.24 -1.38
C PHE A 97 -4.66 6.14 -2.10
N ILE A 98 -4.39 7.14 -2.93
CA ILE A 98 -3.07 7.46 -3.43
C ILE A 98 -2.64 8.83 -2.93
N ASN A 99 -1.35 9.05 -2.71
CA ASN A 99 -0.79 10.35 -2.34
C ASN A 99 0.53 10.60 -3.08
N LEU A 100 0.86 11.87 -3.31
CA LEU A 100 2.22 12.27 -3.66
C LEU A 100 3.06 12.25 -2.37
N VAL A 101 4.20 11.57 -2.35
CA VAL A 101 4.99 11.36 -1.12
C VAL A 101 5.60 12.65 -0.60
N LEU A 102 6.08 13.49 -1.52
CA LEU A 102 6.79 14.73 -1.23
C LEU A 102 5.87 15.95 -1.14
N PHE A 103 4.58 15.81 -1.47
CA PHE A 103 3.62 16.89 -1.33
C PHE A 103 3.09 16.97 0.11
N ARG A 104 3.36 18.09 0.78
CA ARG A 104 2.99 18.35 2.18
C ARG A 104 2.14 19.61 2.29
N PRO A 105 0.83 19.54 1.97
CA PRO A 105 -0.06 20.65 2.18
C PRO A 105 -0.25 20.90 3.69
N GLN A 106 -0.60 22.13 4.06
CA GLN A 106 -0.93 22.48 5.45
C GLN A 106 -2.10 21.63 5.99
N ASN A 107 -3.07 21.31 5.13
CA ASN A 107 -4.18 20.43 5.46
C ASN A 107 -3.96 19.04 4.87
N ILE A 108 -3.77 18.04 5.74
CA ILE A 108 -3.52 16.66 5.34
C ILE A 108 -4.64 16.06 4.47
N ARG A 109 -5.88 16.58 4.55
CA ARG A 109 -7.00 16.14 3.70
C ARG A 109 -6.73 16.39 2.22
N LEU A 110 -5.87 17.36 1.90
CA LEU A 110 -5.48 17.68 0.52
C LEU A 110 -4.32 16.82 0.00
N SER A 111 -3.76 15.95 0.83
CA SER A 111 -2.62 15.10 0.45
C SER A 111 -3.02 13.71 -0.03
N ARG A 112 -4.28 13.29 0.19
CA ARG A 112 -4.76 11.93 -0.10
C ARG A 112 -5.92 11.96 -1.08
N PHE A 113 -5.77 11.25 -2.18
CA PHE A 113 -6.75 11.18 -3.24
C PHE A 113 -7.41 9.80 -3.21
N LEU A 114 -8.75 9.78 -3.11
CA LEU A 114 -9.51 8.54 -2.95
C LEU A 114 -9.52 7.73 -4.24
N VAL A 115 -9.19 6.44 -4.15
CA VAL A 115 -9.26 5.48 -5.27
C VAL A 115 -10.62 4.79 -5.25
N CYS A 116 -10.97 4.20 -4.12
CA CYS A 116 -12.26 3.53 -3.90
C CYS A 116 -12.56 3.36 -2.41
N THR A 117 -13.83 3.06 -2.12
CA THR A 117 -14.28 2.66 -0.78
C THR A 117 -15.12 1.40 -0.84
N ILE A 118 -15.04 0.56 0.18
CA ILE A 118 -15.89 -0.62 0.35
C ILE A 118 -16.27 -0.78 1.81
N ARG A 119 -17.54 -1.07 2.10
CA ARG A 119 -17.97 -1.41 3.47
C ARG A 119 -17.32 -2.74 3.86
N SER A 120 -16.66 -2.76 5.00
CA SER A 120 -15.86 -3.91 5.43
C SER A 120 -16.69 -5.18 5.61
N LYS A 121 -18.00 -5.05 5.89
CA LYS A 121 -18.92 -6.18 5.98
C LYS A 121 -19.09 -6.96 4.68
N PHE A 122 -18.75 -6.37 3.54
CA PHE A 122 -18.79 -7.02 2.23
C PHE A 122 -17.47 -7.69 1.84
N LEU A 123 -16.40 -7.49 2.62
CA LEU A 123 -15.13 -8.16 2.38
C LEU A 123 -15.26 -9.65 2.69
N LEU A 124 -14.87 -10.49 1.74
CA LEU A 124 -14.65 -11.91 1.98
C LEU A 124 -13.43 -12.09 2.90
N PRO A 125 -13.36 -13.17 3.68
CA PRO A 125 -12.15 -13.52 4.42
C PRO A 125 -10.92 -13.59 3.52
N GLY A 126 -9.77 -13.13 4.03
CA GLY A 126 -8.51 -13.10 3.28
C GLY A 126 -8.48 -12.02 2.21
N THR A 127 -7.80 -12.30 1.10
CA THR A 127 -7.49 -11.33 0.05
C THR A 127 -8.48 -11.33 -1.12
N ALA A 128 -9.47 -12.23 -1.15
CA ALA A 128 -10.29 -12.49 -2.33
C ALA A 128 -11.04 -11.25 -2.87
N THR A 129 -11.65 -10.45 -1.99
CA THR A 129 -12.32 -9.19 -2.39
C THR A 129 -11.33 -8.10 -2.77
N LEU A 130 -10.15 -8.08 -2.16
CA LEU A 130 -9.15 -7.04 -2.37
C LEU A 130 -8.28 -7.28 -3.61
N ASN A 131 -7.98 -8.52 -3.95
CA ASN A 131 -7.11 -8.84 -5.08
C ASN A 131 -7.53 -8.14 -6.39
N PRO A 132 -8.81 -8.10 -6.79
CA PRO A 132 -9.22 -7.34 -7.97
C PRO A 132 -8.96 -5.83 -7.87
N ILE A 133 -9.16 -5.23 -6.68
CA ILE A 133 -8.83 -3.82 -6.40
C ILE A 133 -7.33 -3.62 -6.59
N LEU A 134 -6.51 -4.45 -5.93
CA LEU A 134 -5.05 -4.33 -5.96
C LEU A 134 -4.49 -4.59 -7.36
N GLN A 135 -5.01 -5.57 -8.10
CA GLN A 135 -4.66 -5.82 -9.50
C GLN A 135 -4.91 -4.60 -10.38
N ARG A 136 -6.06 -3.93 -10.20
CA ARG A 136 -6.39 -2.71 -10.96
C ARG A 136 -5.48 -1.55 -10.58
N VAL A 137 -5.16 -1.39 -9.30
CA VAL A 137 -4.16 -0.40 -8.85
C VAL A 137 -2.81 -0.68 -9.50
N VAL A 138 -2.34 -1.92 -9.49
CA VAL A 138 -1.03 -2.32 -10.06
C VAL A 138 -1.00 -2.10 -11.57
N TRP A 139 -2.04 -2.51 -12.30
CA TRP A 139 -2.16 -2.24 -13.75
C TRP A 139 -2.05 -0.75 -14.03
N SER A 140 -2.81 0.06 -13.28
CA SER A 140 -2.82 1.51 -13.43
C SER A 140 -1.46 2.15 -13.13
N MET A 141 -0.80 1.72 -12.05
CA MET A 141 0.54 2.18 -11.68
C MET A 141 1.62 1.69 -12.66
N GLY A 142 1.43 0.53 -13.29
CA GLY A 142 2.28 0.04 -14.37
C GLY A 142 2.33 1.01 -15.55
N TRP A 143 1.20 1.63 -15.92
CA TRP A 143 1.16 2.68 -16.93
C TRP A 143 1.73 4.01 -16.43
N ALA A 144 1.42 4.40 -15.19
CA ALA A 144 1.99 5.60 -14.57
C ALA A 144 3.52 5.57 -14.48
N SER A 145 4.11 4.39 -14.28
CA SER A 145 5.56 4.18 -14.27
C SER A 145 6.23 4.34 -15.64
N LYS A 146 5.44 4.30 -16.71
CA LYS A 146 5.89 4.58 -18.08
C LYS A 146 5.63 6.03 -18.49
N GLY A 147 4.93 6.80 -17.64
CA GLY A 147 4.54 8.18 -17.91
C GLY A 147 3.55 8.35 -19.06
N ILE A 148 2.78 7.31 -19.39
CA ILE A 148 1.80 7.34 -20.49
C ILE A 148 0.46 6.74 -20.06
N PHE A 149 -0.61 7.19 -20.69
CA PHE A 149 -1.95 6.61 -20.53
C PHE A 149 -2.01 5.18 -21.06
N PRO A 150 -2.87 4.31 -20.47
CA PRO A 150 -3.02 2.93 -20.92
C PRO A 150 -3.36 2.81 -22.41
N THR A 151 -2.67 1.91 -23.11
CA THR A 151 -3.02 1.54 -24.49
C THR A 151 -3.92 0.31 -24.58
N THR A 152 -4.07 -0.40 -23.46
CA THR A 152 -4.98 -1.55 -23.31
C THR A 152 -5.74 -1.43 -22.00
N GLY A 153 -7.00 -1.87 -21.99
CA GLY A 153 -7.82 -1.86 -20.78
C GLY A 153 -7.32 -2.85 -19.74
N PHE A 154 -7.85 -2.72 -18.52
CA PHE A 154 -7.55 -3.63 -17.42
C PHE A 154 -7.81 -5.09 -17.82
N MET A 155 -6.85 -5.98 -17.52
CA MET A 155 -6.88 -7.41 -17.90
C MET A 155 -7.03 -7.64 -19.43
N GLY A 156 -6.49 -6.74 -20.25
CA GLY A 156 -6.60 -6.83 -21.71
C GLY A 156 -7.98 -6.46 -22.26
N GLY A 157 -8.84 -5.87 -21.43
CA GLY A 157 -10.15 -5.36 -21.86
C GLY A 157 -10.04 -4.21 -22.87
N LYS A 158 -11.20 -3.82 -23.42
CA LYS A 158 -11.30 -2.61 -24.25
C LYS A 158 -11.26 -1.37 -23.39
N LEU A 159 -10.62 -0.31 -23.89
CA LEU A 159 -10.67 1.02 -23.30
C LEU A 159 -12.06 1.64 -23.54
N SER A 160 -12.49 2.58 -22.69
CA SER A 160 -13.65 3.42 -23.01
C SER A 160 -13.30 4.39 -24.14
N ALA A 161 -14.29 4.94 -24.85
CA ALA A 161 -14.05 5.94 -25.90
C ALA A 161 -13.21 7.14 -25.42
N SER A 162 -13.44 7.59 -24.17
CA SER A 162 -12.63 8.66 -23.55
C SER A 162 -11.19 8.24 -23.24
N GLN A 163 -10.95 6.96 -22.95
CA GLN A 163 -9.61 6.42 -22.71
C GLN A 163 -8.88 6.15 -24.04
N GLU A 164 -9.58 5.67 -25.07
CA GLU A 164 -9.02 5.48 -26.42
C GLU A 164 -8.44 6.79 -26.98
N ASN A 165 -9.14 7.91 -26.77
CA ASN A 165 -8.67 9.24 -27.19
C ASN A 165 -7.38 9.69 -26.51
N ARG A 166 -7.02 9.11 -25.34
CA ARG A 166 -5.80 9.43 -24.59
C ARG A 166 -4.76 8.33 -24.67
N ALA A 167 -5.07 7.17 -25.27
CA ALA A 167 -4.23 5.99 -25.25
C ALA A 167 -2.81 6.28 -25.75
N GLY A 168 -1.81 5.96 -24.92
CA GLY A 168 -0.39 6.18 -25.24
C GLY A 168 0.09 7.63 -25.19
N GLN A 169 -0.79 8.60 -24.91
CA GLN A 169 -0.38 9.98 -24.67
C GLN A 169 0.35 10.11 -23.34
N SER A 170 1.16 11.16 -23.20
CA SER A 170 1.90 11.44 -21.97
C SER A 170 0.96 11.75 -20.80
N LEU A 171 1.27 11.23 -19.62
CA LEU A 171 0.63 11.62 -18.36
C LEU A 171 1.17 12.96 -17.85
N GLY A 172 2.29 13.44 -18.38
CA GLY A 172 3.02 14.65 -17.96
C GLY A 172 4.21 14.37 -17.04
N ALA A 173 4.24 13.21 -16.38
CA ALA A 173 5.36 12.76 -15.55
C ALA A 173 5.36 11.23 -15.42
N VAL A 174 6.48 10.68 -14.94
CA VAL A 174 6.61 9.27 -14.52
C VAL A 174 6.37 9.18 -13.02
N PHE A 175 5.64 8.15 -12.57
CA PHE A 175 5.33 7.95 -11.16
C PHE A 175 5.74 6.55 -10.70
N TYR A 176 6.40 6.45 -9.55
CA TYR A 176 6.72 5.16 -8.91
C TYR A 176 6.14 5.07 -7.51
N VAL A 177 5.60 3.89 -7.18
CA VAL A 177 5.16 3.59 -5.82
C VAL A 177 6.40 3.33 -4.97
N THR A 178 6.68 4.22 -4.02
CA THR A 178 7.80 4.09 -3.08
C THR A 178 7.34 3.82 -1.65
N GLU A 179 6.03 3.91 -1.41
CA GLU A 179 5.42 3.68 -0.10
C GLU A 179 4.07 2.96 -0.19
N LEU A 180 3.96 1.80 0.47
CA LEU A 180 2.73 1.08 0.78
C LEU A 180 2.41 1.29 2.27
N ARG A 181 1.57 2.27 2.56
CA ARG A 181 1.20 2.74 3.89
C ARG A 181 -0.12 2.12 4.36
N GLY A 182 -0.34 2.12 5.67
CA GLY A 182 -1.56 1.64 6.33
C GLY A 182 -1.25 1.23 7.76
N ASP A 183 -2.22 0.66 8.47
CA ASP A 183 -1.95 -0.01 9.74
C ASP A 183 -1.58 -1.49 9.52
N LEU A 184 -1.17 -2.19 10.58
CA LEU A 184 -0.84 -3.61 10.46
C LEU A 184 -2.02 -4.44 9.95
N ALA A 185 -3.27 -4.09 10.34
CA ALA A 185 -4.45 -4.82 9.90
C ALA A 185 -4.60 -4.75 8.37
N TRP A 186 -4.38 -3.57 7.78
CA TRP A 186 -4.32 -3.39 6.34
C TRP A 186 -3.23 -4.26 5.70
N HIS A 187 -1.99 -4.23 6.20
CA HIS A 187 -0.91 -5.02 5.60
C HIS A 187 -1.18 -6.52 5.69
N LYS A 188 -1.72 -7.00 6.80
CA LYS A 188 -2.18 -8.39 6.94
C LYS A 188 -3.24 -8.75 5.90
N LEU A 189 -4.23 -7.89 5.75
CA LEU A 189 -5.33 -8.11 4.84
C LEU A 189 -4.89 -8.05 3.36
N ALA A 190 -4.04 -7.09 2.99
CA ALA A 190 -3.59 -6.89 1.62
C ALA A 190 -2.50 -7.90 1.21
N LEU A 191 -1.50 -8.14 2.07
CA LEU A 191 -0.37 -9.01 1.78
C LEU A 191 -0.64 -10.49 2.09
N GLY A 192 -1.69 -10.80 2.85
CA GLY A 192 -1.97 -12.16 3.31
C GLY A 192 -1.01 -12.66 4.39
N ILE A 193 -0.32 -11.75 5.09
CA ILE A 193 0.65 -12.11 6.13
C ILE A 193 -0.05 -12.50 7.46
N GLY A 194 0.41 -13.59 8.06
CA GLY A 194 -0.13 -14.11 9.33
C GLY A 194 0.40 -13.40 10.57
N ASP A 195 1.62 -12.85 10.49
CA ASP A 195 2.36 -12.22 11.58
C ASP A 195 1.64 -11.00 12.16
N GLY A 196 1.91 -10.69 13.43
CA GLY A 196 1.43 -9.46 14.06
C GLY A 196 1.40 -9.48 15.57
N TRP A 197 1.07 -8.35 16.19
CA TRP A 197 1.11 -8.14 17.65
C TRP A 197 0.30 -9.11 18.51
N GLN A 198 -0.66 -9.81 17.91
CA GLN A 198 -1.52 -10.80 18.58
C GLN A 198 -1.07 -12.25 18.32
N SER A 199 0.08 -12.43 17.65
CA SER A 199 0.68 -13.71 17.29
C SER A 199 2.03 -13.87 18.00
N THR A 200 2.47 -15.12 18.14
CA THR A 200 3.84 -15.42 18.58
C THR A 200 4.87 -14.93 17.57
N CYS A 201 4.57 -14.96 16.27
CA CYS A 201 5.36 -14.30 15.23
C CYS A 201 4.86 -12.87 15.05
N MET A 202 5.59 -11.90 15.60
CA MET A 202 5.07 -10.53 15.73
C MET A 202 5.36 -9.64 14.52
N CYS A 203 6.44 -9.95 13.78
CA CYS A 203 6.96 -9.09 12.75
C CYS A 203 7.05 -9.85 11.42
N PHE A 204 6.58 -9.22 10.35
CA PHE A 204 6.71 -9.75 9.01
C PHE A 204 8.01 -9.29 8.31
N PHE A 205 8.84 -8.46 8.95
CA PHE A 205 10.15 -8.02 8.43
C PHE A 205 11.34 -8.79 9.02
N CYS A 206 11.10 -9.61 10.05
CA CYS A 206 12.14 -10.41 10.68
C CYS A 206 11.52 -11.62 11.39
N GLU A 207 12.33 -12.38 12.12
CA GLU A 207 11.88 -13.52 12.93
C GLU A 207 11.69 -13.15 14.41
N ALA A 208 11.24 -11.91 14.69
CA ALA A 208 10.93 -11.51 16.06
C ALA A 208 9.73 -12.30 16.60
N THR A 209 9.89 -12.82 17.82
CA THR A 209 8.85 -13.60 18.51
C THR A 209 8.49 -13.02 19.86
N ALA A 210 7.22 -13.16 20.24
CA ALA A 210 6.72 -12.79 21.56
C ALA A 210 6.82 -13.99 22.50
N THR A 211 7.10 -13.74 23.78
CA THR A 211 7.08 -14.76 24.83
C THR A 211 5.78 -14.67 25.63
N GLY A 212 5.43 -15.74 26.36
CA GLY A 212 4.24 -15.78 27.24
C GLY A 212 3.00 -16.43 26.63
N ARG A 213 1.88 -16.37 27.36
CA ARG A 213 0.59 -16.94 26.94
C ARG A 213 -0.16 -15.92 26.07
N ARG A 214 -1.12 -16.35 25.24
CA ARG A 214 -1.83 -15.47 24.29
C ARG A 214 -2.45 -14.20 24.90
N LYS A 215 -2.79 -14.20 26.20
CA LYS A 215 -3.31 -13.03 26.92
C LYS A 215 -2.23 -12.12 27.48
N ASP A 216 -1.01 -12.63 27.61
CA ASP A 216 0.16 -12.02 28.26
C ASP A 216 1.38 -12.18 27.34
N LEU A 217 1.34 -11.56 26.16
CA LEU A 217 2.49 -11.54 25.25
C LEU A 217 3.48 -10.47 25.71
N TYR A 218 4.72 -10.87 25.95
CA TYR A 218 5.82 -10.00 26.36
C TYR A 218 6.81 -9.76 25.20
N PHE A 219 7.34 -8.54 25.17
CA PHE A 219 8.22 -8.02 24.11
C PHE A 219 9.55 -7.60 24.75
N GLU A 220 10.36 -8.59 25.13
CA GLU A 220 11.49 -8.36 26.04
C GLU A 220 12.81 -8.09 25.32
N HIS A 221 12.91 -8.45 24.05
CA HIS A 221 14.15 -8.33 23.28
C HIS A 221 14.17 -7.05 22.45
N VAL A 222 14.46 -5.93 23.10
CA VAL A 222 14.69 -4.61 22.46
C VAL A 222 16.15 -4.18 22.56
N GLY A 223 16.58 -3.25 21.70
CA GLY A 223 17.95 -2.71 21.71
C GLY A 223 18.91 -3.45 20.76
N ASP A 224 20.18 -3.04 20.77
CA ASP A 224 21.17 -3.47 19.77
C ASP A 224 21.56 -4.95 19.85
N ALA A 225 21.41 -5.56 21.03
CA ALA A 225 21.70 -6.96 21.25
C ALA A 225 20.52 -7.90 20.90
N ALA A 226 19.38 -7.37 20.45
CA ALA A 226 18.18 -8.17 20.21
C ALA A 226 18.41 -9.21 19.08
N PRO A 227 18.14 -10.52 19.29
CA PRO A 227 18.48 -11.57 18.32
C PRO A 227 17.83 -11.38 16.94
N TRP A 228 16.59 -10.89 16.90
CA TRP A 228 15.82 -10.70 15.67
C TRP A 228 16.45 -9.69 14.70
N ARG A 229 17.37 -8.83 15.15
CA ARG A 229 18.09 -7.91 14.26
C ARG A 229 18.93 -8.62 13.21
N ARG A 230 19.37 -9.85 13.50
CA ARG A 230 20.13 -10.70 12.58
C ARG A 230 19.26 -11.42 11.56
N THR A 231 17.94 -11.41 11.77
CA THR A 231 16.96 -12.10 10.94
C THR A 231 16.08 -11.13 10.16
N ILE A 232 16.50 -9.86 10.05
CA ILE A 232 15.82 -8.86 9.22
C ILE A 232 16.00 -9.25 7.76
N PHE A 233 14.89 -9.43 7.05
CA PHE A 233 14.90 -9.67 5.61
C PHE A 233 15.43 -8.43 4.89
N ARG A 234 16.47 -8.62 4.08
CA ARG A 234 17.03 -7.57 3.21
C ARG A 234 16.73 -7.84 1.75
N ASP A 235 16.57 -9.11 1.39
CA ASP A 235 16.17 -9.52 0.06
C ASP A 235 14.64 -9.67 -0.02
N THR A 236 14.06 -9.12 -1.08
CA THR A 236 12.61 -9.12 -1.26
C THR A 236 12.10 -10.51 -1.63
N LEU A 237 12.87 -11.31 -2.38
CA LEU A 237 12.46 -12.66 -2.76
C LEU A 237 12.49 -13.59 -1.54
N GLU A 238 13.55 -13.53 -0.73
CA GLU A 238 13.66 -14.24 0.55
C GLU A 238 12.46 -13.93 1.46
N TRP A 239 12.14 -12.65 1.61
CA TRP A 239 10.96 -12.23 2.38
C TRP A 239 9.66 -12.80 1.80
N MET A 240 9.46 -12.71 0.48
CA MET A 240 8.26 -13.22 -0.17
C MET A 240 8.09 -14.73 0.08
N THR A 241 9.18 -15.50 -0.08
CA THR A 241 9.18 -16.95 0.17
C THR A 241 8.91 -17.29 1.63
N ALA A 242 9.44 -16.49 2.56
CA ALA A 242 9.29 -16.75 3.99
C ALA A 242 7.93 -16.32 4.56
N LYS A 243 7.32 -15.25 4.02
CA LYS A 243 6.19 -14.56 4.67
C LYS A 243 4.89 -14.56 3.88
N LEU A 244 4.92 -14.75 2.56
CA LEU A 244 3.72 -14.70 1.73
C LEU A 244 3.24 -16.10 1.34
N ASP A 245 1.93 -16.24 1.14
CA ASP A 245 1.36 -17.42 0.50
C ASP A 245 1.64 -17.36 -1.01
N LEU A 246 2.59 -18.17 -1.48
CA LEU A 246 2.98 -18.21 -2.89
C LEU A 246 1.85 -18.67 -3.83
N ASN A 247 0.81 -19.34 -3.30
CA ASN A 247 -0.36 -19.74 -4.10
C ASN A 247 -1.39 -18.61 -4.24
N ASN A 248 -1.24 -17.54 -3.46
CA ASN A 248 -2.16 -16.41 -3.42
C ASN A 248 -1.39 -15.10 -3.19
N LEU A 249 -0.39 -14.85 -4.05
CA LEU A 249 0.45 -13.67 -3.96
C LEU A 249 -0.38 -12.38 -4.06
N CYS A 250 -0.08 -11.45 -3.15
CA CYS A 250 -0.62 -10.10 -3.21
C CYS A 250 -0.22 -9.43 -4.52
N PRO A 251 -1.16 -8.83 -5.28
CA PRO A 251 -0.86 -8.16 -6.54
C PRO A 251 0.19 -7.04 -6.44
N PHE A 252 0.38 -6.42 -5.26
CA PHE A 252 1.38 -5.36 -5.09
C PHE A 252 2.82 -5.81 -5.38
N VAL A 253 3.12 -7.11 -5.28
CA VAL A 253 4.46 -7.61 -5.63
C VAL A 253 4.77 -7.44 -7.12
N LEU A 254 3.76 -7.17 -7.95
CA LEU A 254 3.88 -6.89 -9.38
C LEU A 254 3.99 -5.39 -9.69
N LEU A 255 4.06 -4.53 -8.67
CA LEU A 255 4.36 -3.11 -8.88
C LEU A 255 5.75 -2.96 -9.52
N PRO A 256 5.92 -2.00 -10.45
CA PRO A 256 7.24 -1.66 -10.97
C PRO A 256 8.19 -1.29 -9.83
N ASN A 257 9.33 -1.99 -9.73
CA ASN A 257 10.33 -1.85 -8.67
C ASN A 257 9.82 -2.15 -7.26
N PHE A 258 8.88 -3.09 -7.15
CA PHE A 258 8.46 -3.54 -5.84
C PHE A 258 9.66 -4.02 -5.02
N SER A 259 9.74 -3.53 -3.79
CA SER A 259 10.70 -3.93 -2.79
C SER A 259 9.99 -3.98 -1.45
N ILE A 260 10.41 -4.88 -0.56
CA ILE A 260 9.91 -4.95 0.81
C ILE A 260 10.02 -3.59 1.54
N ASP A 261 11.03 -2.77 1.21
CA ASP A 261 11.23 -1.45 1.80
C ASP A 261 10.15 -0.42 1.43
N ALA A 262 9.34 -0.72 0.40
CA ALA A 262 8.18 0.10 0.09
C ALA A 262 7.11 -0.06 1.17
N ILE A 263 7.04 -1.20 1.87
CA ILE A 263 6.04 -1.44 2.91
C ILE A 263 6.35 -0.59 4.15
N ARG A 264 5.53 0.44 4.38
CA ARG A 264 5.70 1.37 5.49
C ARG A 264 4.85 0.94 6.66
N THR A 265 5.30 -0.06 7.40
CA THR A 265 4.77 -0.42 8.74
C THR A 265 5.67 -1.41 9.45
N CYS A 266 6.30 -0.99 10.53
CA CYS A 266 6.51 -1.90 11.64
C CYS A 266 6.61 -1.10 12.93
N SER A 267 5.55 -1.10 13.74
CA SER A 267 5.59 -0.39 15.02
C SER A 267 6.71 -0.93 15.92
N MET A 268 7.17 -2.18 15.75
CA MET A 268 8.30 -2.74 16.49
C MET A 268 9.62 -2.10 16.07
N HIS A 269 9.88 -2.04 14.76
CA HIS A 269 11.09 -1.38 14.26
C HIS A 269 11.06 0.12 14.56
N ASN A 270 9.89 0.77 14.44
CA ASN A 270 9.73 2.17 14.83
C ASN A 270 10.01 2.38 16.32
N VAL A 271 9.42 1.56 17.22
CA VAL A 271 9.63 1.65 18.67
C VAL A 271 11.08 1.31 19.05
N ASN A 272 11.71 0.31 18.40
CA ASN A 272 13.12 -0.02 18.61
C ASN A 272 14.05 1.14 18.19
N LEU A 273 13.66 1.94 17.19
CA LEU A 273 14.37 3.16 16.81
C LEU A 273 14.03 4.36 17.73
N GLY A 274 13.22 4.17 18.77
CA GLY A 274 12.71 5.25 19.62
C GLY A 274 11.74 6.19 18.90
N LEU A 275 11.26 5.80 17.72
CA LEU A 275 10.36 6.59 16.88
C LEU A 275 8.90 6.23 17.19
N LEU A 276 8.07 7.25 17.36
CA LEU A 276 6.62 7.07 17.37
C LEU A 276 6.13 6.70 15.96
N PHE A 277 5.06 5.89 15.92
CA PHE A 277 4.47 5.24 14.73
C PHE A 277 4.17 6.14 13.51
N THR A 278 4.17 7.47 13.66
CA THR A 278 3.76 8.45 12.65
C THR A 278 4.86 8.94 11.69
N ALA A 279 6.08 8.38 11.76
CA ALA A 279 7.16 8.76 10.84
C ALA A 279 6.82 8.36 9.38
N ASN A 280 6.82 9.35 8.48
CA ASN A 280 6.56 9.19 7.05
C ASN A 280 7.88 9.32 6.26
N GLY A 281 7.96 8.93 4.99
CA GLY A 281 9.21 9.02 4.21
C GLY A 281 9.89 10.40 4.18
N SER A 282 9.18 11.50 4.49
CA SER A 282 9.81 12.82 4.67
C SER A 282 10.66 12.94 5.94
N SER A 283 10.56 12.04 6.91
CA SER A 283 11.52 11.98 8.02
C SER A 283 12.93 11.60 7.54
N LEU A 284 13.06 10.91 6.41
CA LEU A 284 14.36 10.67 5.73
C LEU A 284 14.98 11.96 5.19
N LEU A 285 14.19 13.02 4.98
CA LEU A 285 14.73 14.33 4.61
C LEU A 285 15.35 15.05 5.82
N CYS A 286 14.91 14.72 7.04
CA CYS A 286 15.21 15.48 8.26
C CYS A 286 16.14 14.77 9.25
N GLY A 287 16.42 13.47 9.10
CA GLY A 287 17.14 12.72 10.14
C GLY A 287 18.06 11.66 9.58
N ILE A 288 19.32 12.02 9.38
CA ILE A 288 20.55 11.37 9.88
C ILE A 288 21.66 12.40 9.60
N LYS A 289 22.12 13.09 10.65
CA LYS A 289 23.45 13.69 10.74
C LYS A 289 24.26 12.80 11.67
#